data_AF-A0AB34HG16-F1
#
_entry.id   AF-A0AB34HG16-F1
#
_cell.length_a   1.000
_cell.length_b   1.000
_cell.length_c   1.000
_cell.angle_alpha   90.00
_cell.angle_beta   90.00
_cell.angle_gamma   90.00
#
_symmetry.space_group_name_H-M   'P 1'
#
loop_
_entity.id
_entity.type
_entity.pdbx_description
1 polymer ?
#
loop_
_entity_poly.entity_id
_entity_poly.type
_entity_poly.pdbx_seq_one_letter_code
_entity_poly.pdbx_strand_id
1 'polypeptide(L)'
;MAPRTGAEAPLGSGLCLGVECQAGHPTLVLMPFVSVLVTWLEAAKLTGGFQAPWNISHPFNVQRLGAGLQTAIDKVNSELADFGNLSWEFTYANSTCSAKESLALFINQVQKEEISALFRPACPEAAEVEYTAF
;
A
#
# COMPACT_ATOMS: atom_id res chain seq x y z
N MET A 1 63.90 31.37 32.55
CA MET A 1 64.82 30.28 32.97
C MET A 1 63.98 29.26 33.74
N ALA A 2 63.95 28.01 33.30
CA ALA A 2 63.43 26.85 34.04
C ALA A 2 64.51 25.75 33.97
N PRO A 3 64.60 24.84 34.96
CA PRO A 3 64.30 23.42 34.66
C PRO A 3 63.60 22.67 35.84
N ARG A 4 62.62 21.77 35.59
CA ARG A 4 62.67 20.26 35.50
C ARG A 4 62.90 19.60 36.88
N THR A 5 62.29 18.50 37.36
CA THR A 5 61.55 17.36 36.80
C THR A 5 60.95 16.57 37.98
N GLY A 6 59.89 15.79 37.77
CA GLY A 6 59.45 14.74 38.70
C GLY A 6 58.40 13.86 38.04
N ALA A 7 58.84 12.74 37.46
CA ALA A 7 58.02 11.76 36.77
C ALA A 7 57.79 10.56 37.68
N GLU A 8 56.55 10.06 37.75
CA GLU A 8 56.25 8.71 38.21
C GLU A 8 55.02 8.18 37.44
N ALA A 9 55.18 6.98 36.88
CA ALA A 9 54.18 6.08 36.30
C ALA A 9 54.82 4.67 36.35
N PRO A 10 54.13 3.53 36.11
CA PRO A 10 52.68 3.23 36.04
C PRO A 10 52.32 1.96 36.89
N LEU A 11 51.08 1.42 36.80
CA LEU A 11 50.62 0.01 36.94
C LEU A 11 49.18 -0.03 37.51
N GLY A 12 48.15 -0.67 36.95
CA GLY A 12 48.00 -1.57 35.80
C GLY A 12 46.67 -1.28 35.09
N SER A 13 46.59 -1.36 33.77
CA SER A 13 46.54 -2.58 32.94
C SER A 13 45.37 -3.51 33.32
N GLY A 14 44.27 -3.29 32.62
CA GLY A 14 43.14 -4.20 32.47
C GLY A 14 42.51 -3.95 31.12
N LEU A 15 43.29 -4.08 30.04
CA LEU A 15 42.79 -4.18 28.68
C LEU A 15 41.89 -5.44 28.61
N CYS A 16 40.57 -5.25 28.62
CA CYS A 16 39.71 -6.21 27.95
C CYS A 16 39.91 -6.01 26.44
N LEU A 17 40.73 -6.91 25.92
CA LEU A 17 40.89 -7.26 24.53
C LEU A 17 39.52 -7.48 23.86
N GLY A 18 39.31 -6.84 22.70
CA GLY A 18 38.50 -7.38 21.62
C GLY A 18 36.97 -7.24 21.74
N VAL A 19 36.39 -6.67 20.68
CA VAL A 19 34.95 -6.50 20.39
C VAL A 19 34.31 -5.32 21.10
N GLU A 20 34.53 -4.15 20.49
CA GLU A 20 33.54 -3.11 20.21
C GLU A 20 32.19 -3.28 20.92
N CYS A 21 32.05 -2.66 22.09
CA CYS A 21 30.74 -2.47 22.72
C CYS A 21 30.05 -1.27 22.04
N GLN A 22 29.67 -1.47 20.78
CA GLN A 22 28.69 -0.62 20.11
C GLN A 22 27.38 -0.77 20.87
N ALA A 23 27.00 0.27 21.62
CA ALA A 23 25.58 0.54 21.86
C ALA A 23 24.97 0.90 20.50
N GLY A 24 24.76 -0.13 19.68
CA GLY A 24 24.26 -0.03 18.32
C GLY A 24 22.90 0.62 18.36
N HIS A 25 22.88 1.91 18.05
CA HIS A 25 21.71 2.76 17.92
C HIS A 25 20.59 2.01 17.18
N PRO A 26 19.52 1.56 17.88
CA PRO A 26 18.32 1.09 17.20
C PRO A 26 17.72 2.21 16.35
N THR A 27 17.85 3.45 16.82
CA THR A 27 17.42 4.69 16.15
C THR A 27 18.12 4.94 14.82
N LEU A 28 19.39 4.55 14.67
CA LEU A 28 20.18 4.86 13.47
C LEU A 28 19.91 3.85 12.35
N VAL A 29 19.40 2.66 12.68
CA VAL A 29 18.88 1.66 11.73
C VAL A 29 17.41 1.93 11.36
N LEU A 30 16.62 2.49 12.28
CA LEU A 30 15.22 2.86 12.02
C LEU A 30 15.08 4.06 11.06
N MET A 31 15.93 5.08 11.19
CA MET A 31 15.90 6.27 10.32
C MET A 31 16.01 5.95 8.82
N PRO A 32 16.95 5.11 8.34
CA PRO A 32 17.00 4.75 6.92
C PRO A 32 15.80 3.90 6.49
N PHE A 33 15.22 3.08 7.37
CA PHE A 33 14.05 2.27 7.05
C PHE A 33 12.79 3.13 6.86
N VAL A 34 12.59 4.13 7.72
CA VAL A 34 11.50 5.11 7.61
C VAL A 34 11.69 5.99 6.37
N SER A 35 12.92 6.46 6.12
CA SER A 35 13.22 7.22 4.91
C SER A 35 12.95 6.42 3.65
N VAL A 36 13.34 5.13 3.60
CA VAL A 36 13.04 4.24 2.47
C VAL A 36 11.53 4.06 2.30
N LEU A 37 10.76 3.81 3.38
CA LEU A 37 9.30 3.71 3.31
C LEU A 37 8.63 5.00 2.82
N VAL A 38 9.12 6.17 3.26
CA VAL A 38 8.63 7.49 2.83
C VAL A 38 8.98 7.76 1.37
N THR A 39 10.20 7.44 0.93
CA THR A 39 10.63 7.55 -0.48
C THR A 39 10.09 6.45 -1.37
N TRP A 40 9.47 5.40 -0.82
CA TRP A 40 8.79 4.38 -1.60
C TRP A 40 7.32 4.74 -1.84
N LEU A 41 6.77 5.65 -1.03
CA LEU A 41 5.50 6.32 -1.24
C LEU A 41 5.61 7.45 -2.30
N GLU A 42 6.56 7.33 -3.23
CA GLU A 42 6.60 8.14 -4.44
C GLU A 42 5.46 7.66 -5.35
N ALA A 43 4.46 8.50 -5.59
CA ALA A 43 3.40 8.27 -6.58
C ALA A 43 2.64 6.92 -6.45
N ALA A 44 2.07 6.59 -5.30
CA ALA A 44 1.30 5.35 -5.16
C ALA A 44 -0.10 5.51 -5.80
N LYS A 45 -0.30 4.85 -6.96
CA LYS A 45 -1.61 4.70 -7.60
C LYS A 45 -2.32 3.47 -7.05
N LEU A 46 -3.50 3.66 -6.47
CA LEU A 46 -4.37 2.59 -6.00
C LEU A 46 -5.53 2.41 -6.97
N THR A 47 -5.59 1.25 -7.62
CA THR A 47 -6.67 0.94 -8.58
C THR A 47 -7.69 0.02 -7.95
N GLY A 48 -8.95 0.44 -7.89
CA GLY A 48 -10.08 -0.39 -7.46
C GLY A 48 -10.81 -1.01 -8.65
N GLY A 49 -11.09 -2.32 -8.62
CA GLY A 49 -11.90 -2.98 -9.64
C GLY A 49 -13.35 -3.15 -9.21
N PHE A 50 -14.31 -3.02 -10.13
CA PHE A 50 -15.68 -3.47 -9.89
C PHE A 50 -16.28 -4.16 -11.12
N GLN A 51 -17.38 -4.87 -10.89
CA GLN A 51 -18.12 -5.54 -11.95
C GLN A 51 -19.59 -5.14 -11.92
N ALA A 52 -20.08 -4.69 -13.07
CA ALA A 52 -21.47 -4.29 -13.20
C ALA A 52 -21.99 -4.58 -14.61
N PRO A 53 -23.28 -4.92 -14.74
CA PRO A 53 -23.90 -5.09 -16.04
C PRO A 53 -24.05 -3.76 -16.77
N TRP A 54 -23.89 -3.76 -18.08
CA TRP A 54 -24.27 -2.63 -18.94
C TRP A 54 -25.77 -2.48 -19.12
N ASN A 55 -26.52 -3.55 -18.88
CA ASN A 55 -27.96 -3.57 -19.09
C ASN A 55 -28.66 -2.62 -18.09
N ILE A 56 -29.25 -1.54 -18.62
CA ILE A 56 -29.94 -0.47 -17.88
C ILE A 56 -31.11 -0.95 -17.01
N SER A 57 -31.64 -2.14 -17.29
CA SER A 57 -32.69 -2.77 -16.49
C SER A 57 -32.20 -3.10 -15.08
N HIS A 58 -30.89 -3.26 -14.90
CA HIS A 58 -30.31 -3.50 -13.59
C HIS A 58 -30.15 -2.18 -12.83
N PRO A 59 -30.54 -2.16 -11.53
CA PRO A 59 -30.48 -0.95 -10.71
C PRO A 59 -29.05 -0.43 -10.54
N PHE A 60 -28.07 -1.34 -10.45
CA PHE A 60 -26.65 -1.06 -10.29
C PHE A 60 -25.87 -1.33 -11.58
N ASN A 61 -26.38 -0.85 -12.72
CA ASN A 61 -25.64 -0.90 -13.97
C ASN A 61 -24.37 -0.01 -13.92
N VAL A 62 -23.44 -0.27 -14.84
CA VAL A 62 -22.14 0.42 -14.89
C VAL A 62 -22.26 1.94 -14.95
N GLN A 63 -23.31 2.48 -15.60
CA GLN A 63 -23.46 3.92 -15.77
C GLN A 63 -23.82 4.58 -14.43
N ARG A 64 -24.79 4.00 -13.72
CA ARG A 64 -25.25 4.51 -12.43
C ARG A 64 -24.22 4.32 -11.34
N LEU A 65 -23.67 3.10 -11.24
CA LEU A 65 -22.66 2.78 -10.24
C LEU A 65 -21.36 3.53 -10.54
N GLY A 66 -20.93 3.56 -11.80
CA GLY A 66 -19.72 4.25 -12.24
C GLY A 66 -19.79 5.77 -12.02
N ALA A 67 -20.93 6.42 -12.28
CA ALA A 67 -21.07 7.85 -11.98
C ALA A 67 -20.95 8.15 -10.48
N GLY A 68 -21.56 7.32 -9.64
CA GLY A 68 -21.44 7.44 -8.18
C GLY A 68 -20.01 7.21 -7.70
N LEU A 69 -19.35 6.17 -8.22
CA LEU A 69 -17.98 5.83 -7.87
C LEU A 69 -16.98 6.89 -8.34
N GLN A 70 -17.13 7.41 -9.56
CA GLN A 70 -16.33 8.51 -10.08
C GLN A 70 -16.44 9.73 -9.17
N THR A 71 -17.67 10.12 -8.80
CA THR A 71 -17.89 11.25 -7.90
C THR A 71 -17.20 11.05 -6.54
N ALA A 72 -17.28 9.84 -5.98
CA ALA A 72 -16.64 9.51 -4.73
C ALA A 72 -15.10 9.56 -4.83
N ILE A 73 -14.54 9.03 -5.90
CA ILE A 73 -13.09 8.99 -6.15
C ILE A 73 -12.55 10.38 -6.45
N ASP A 74 -13.27 11.20 -7.22
CA ASP A 74 -12.88 12.59 -7.48
C ASP A 74 -12.78 13.37 -6.17
N LYS A 75 -13.73 13.16 -5.25
CA LYS A 75 -13.69 13.76 -3.92
C LYS A 75 -12.48 13.25 -3.11
N VAL A 76 -12.28 11.94 -3.04
CA VAL A 76 -11.14 11.33 -2.33
C VAL A 76 -9.81 11.84 -2.86
N ASN A 77 -9.65 11.90 -4.19
CA ASN A 77 -8.45 12.43 -4.83
C ASN A 77 -8.26 13.92 -4.56
N SER A 78 -9.33 14.71 -4.52
CA SER A 78 -9.23 16.14 -4.18
C SER A 78 -8.76 16.37 -2.74
N GLU A 79 -9.21 15.54 -1.79
CA GLU A 79 -8.78 15.61 -0.39
C GLU A 79 -7.35 15.07 -0.22
N LEU A 80 -7.00 14.01 -0.95
CA LEU A 80 -5.67 13.39 -0.92
C LEU A 80 -4.59 14.20 -1.65
N ALA A 81 -4.96 15.08 -2.58
CA ALA A 81 -4.03 15.97 -3.26
C ALA A 81 -3.18 16.80 -2.27
N ASP A 82 -3.73 17.09 -1.09
CA ASP A 82 -3.05 17.81 -0.02
C ASP A 82 -2.12 16.92 0.83
N PHE A 83 -2.24 15.59 0.73
CA PHE A 83 -1.49 14.61 1.55
C PHE A 83 -0.34 13.90 0.81
N GLY A 84 -0.08 14.24 -0.47
CA GLY A 84 1.05 13.73 -1.25
C GLY A 84 0.66 13.20 -2.63
N ASN A 85 1.53 12.39 -3.23
CA ASN A 85 1.35 11.87 -4.60
C ASN A 85 0.54 10.55 -4.61
N LEU A 86 -0.55 10.47 -3.83
CA LEU A 86 -1.45 9.32 -3.82
C LEU A 86 -2.63 9.59 -4.75
N SER A 87 -2.92 8.65 -5.65
CA SER A 87 -4.05 8.76 -6.57
C SER A 87 -4.87 7.48 -6.57
N TRP A 88 -6.18 7.62 -6.51
CA TRP A 88 -7.13 6.53 -6.63
C TRP A 88 -7.75 6.52 -8.02
N GLU A 89 -7.79 5.36 -8.63
CA GLU A 89 -8.50 5.12 -9.89
C GLU A 89 -9.39 3.89 -9.73
N PHE A 90 -10.35 3.74 -10.64
CA PHE A 90 -11.13 2.54 -10.73
C PHE A 90 -11.23 2.02 -12.15
N THR A 91 -11.41 0.71 -12.25
CA THR A 91 -11.73 0.01 -13.49
C THR A 91 -13.04 -0.74 -13.35
N TYR A 92 -13.65 -1.05 -14.49
CA TYR A 92 -14.88 -1.82 -14.56
C TYR A 92 -14.74 -2.96 -15.57
N ALA A 93 -15.39 -4.08 -15.27
CA ALA A 93 -15.75 -5.05 -16.30
C ALA A 93 -17.27 -5.22 -16.39
N ASN A 94 -17.74 -5.38 -17.62
CA ASN A 94 -19.12 -5.72 -17.89
C ASN A 94 -19.39 -7.16 -17.45
N SER A 95 -20.23 -7.34 -16.43
CA SER A 95 -20.72 -8.66 -16.03
C SER A 95 -22.09 -8.93 -16.64
N THR A 96 -22.34 -10.13 -17.13
CA THR A 96 -23.67 -10.59 -17.54
C THR A 96 -24.56 -11.02 -16.37
N CYS A 97 -24.16 -10.68 -15.12
CA CYS A 97 -24.72 -11.22 -13.88
C CYS A 97 -24.64 -12.76 -13.75
N SER A 98 -23.78 -13.41 -14.53
CA SER A 98 -23.49 -14.84 -14.42
C SER A 98 -22.32 -15.06 -13.46
N ALA A 99 -22.55 -15.80 -12.38
CA ALA A 99 -21.54 -16.26 -11.43
C ALA A 99 -20.22 -16.71 -12.08
N LYS A 100 -20.32 -17.59 -13.08
CA LYS A 100 -19.16 -18.17 -13.77
C LYS A 100 -18.36 -17.12 -14.54
N GLU A 101 -19.05 -16.22 -15.24
CA GLU A 101 -18.39 -15.19 -16.03
C GLU A 101 -17.78 -14.10 -15.13
N SER A 102 -18.47 -13.73 -14.05
CA SER A 102 -17.98 -12.77 -13.08
C SER A 102 -16.70 -13.23 -12.38
N LEU A 103 -16.58 -14.52 -12.05
CA LEU A 103 -15.33 -15.06 -11.49
C LEU A 103 -14.18 -14.99 -12.50
N ALA A 104 -14.42 -15.33 -13.77
CA ALA A 104 -13.39 -15.25 -14.80
C ALA A 104 -12.95 -13.79 -15.05
N LEU A 105 -13.89 -12.85 -15.05
CA LEU A 105 -13.61 -11.41 -15.16
C LEU A 105 -12.85 -10.87 -13.95
N PHE A 106 -13.18 -11.35 -12.75
CA PHE A 106 -12.48 -11.00 -11.52
C PHE A 106 -10.99 -11.34 -11.62
N ILE A 107 -10.68 -12.61 -11.93
CA ILE A 107 -9.30 -13.08 -12.05
C ILE A 107 -8.54 -12.26 -13.11
N ASN A 108 -9.20 -11.95 -14.22
CA ASN A 108 -8.63 -11.19 -15.31
C ASN A 108 -8.31 -9.74 -14.90
N GLN A 109 -9.21 -9.06 -14.17
CA GLN A 109 -8.95 -7.71 -13.65
C GLN A 109 -7.78 -7.70 -12.65
N VAL A 110 -7.74 -8.65 -11.72
CA VAL A 110 -6.62 -8.77 -10.75
C VAL A 110 -5.29 -8.97 -11.46
N GLN A 111 -5.25 -9.84 -12.47
CA GLN A 111 -4.01 -10.18 -13.16
C GLN A 111 -3.54 -9.14 -14.18
N LYS A 112 -4.47 -8.43 -14.85
CA LYS A 112 -4.12 -7.51 -15.93
C LYS A 112 -4.08 -6.05 -15.52
N GLU A 113 -4.90 -5.67 -14.56
CA GLU A 113 -5.10 -4.26 -14.19
C GLU A 113 -4.47 -3.91 -12.84
N GLU A 114 -3.78 -4.90 -12.23
CA GLU A 114 -3.05 -4.76 -10.97
C GLU A 114 -3.91 -4.09 -9.87
N ILE A 115 -5.19 -4.47 -9.83
CA ILE A 115 -6.13 -3.86 -8.87
C ILE A 115 -5.71 -4.17 -7.43
N SER A 116 -5.68 -3.13 -6.61
CA SER A 116 -5.32 -3.22 -5.19
C SER A 116 -6.52 -3.60 -4.31
N ALA A 117 -7.74 -3.35 -4.79
CA ALA A 117 -8.98 -3.69 -4.10
C ALA A 117 -10.08 -4.02 -5.12
N LEU A 118 -11.02 -4.87 -4.71
CA LEU A 118 -12.20 -5.18 -5.51
C LEU A 118 -13.48 -4.84 -4.74
N PHE A 119 -14.40 -4.16 -5.41
CA PHE A 119 -15.78 -4.05 -4.98
C PHE A 119 -16.55 -5.31 -5.38
N ARG A 120 -17.40 -5.79 -4.47
CA ARG A 120 -18.25 -6.95 -4.74
C ARG A 120 -19.08 -6.76 -6.02
N PRO A 121 -19.35 -7.84 -6.77
CA PRO A 121 -20.18 -7.78 -7.96
C PRO A 121 -21.53 -7.12 -7.68
N ALA A 122 -21.99 -6.29 -8.61
CA ALA A 122 -23.26 -5.57 -8.46
C ALA A 122 -24.50 -6.48 -8.50
N CYS A 123 -24.40 -7.63 -9.16
CA CYS A 123 -25.50 -8.59 -9.25
C CYS A 123 -25.40 -9.62 -8.09
N PRO A 124 -26.50 -9.90 -7.38
CA PRO A 124 -26.49 -10.84 -6.27
C PRO A 124 -26.02 -12.23 -6.72
N GLU A 125 -26.48 -12.72 -7.87
CA GLU A 125 -26.13 -14.05 -8.41
C GLU A 125 -24.62 -14.22 -8.63
N ALA A 126 -23.92 -13.12 -8.94
CA ALA A 126 -22.48 -13.09 -9.09
C ALA A 126 -21.74 -12.95 -7.74
N ALA A 127 -22.38 -12.35 -6.75
CA ALA A 127 -21.83 -12.16 -5.41
C ALA A 127 -21.95 -13.42 -4.53
N GLU A 128 -22.85 -14.35 -4.83
CA GLU A 128 -23.07 -15.58 -4.02
C GLU A 128 -21.88 -16.54 -4.07
N VAL A 129 -21.08 -16.48 -5.13
CA VAL A 129 -19.91 -17.35 -5.35
C VAL A 129 -18.77 -17.06 -4.37
N GLU A 130 -18.80 -15.90 -3.69
CA GLU A 130 -17.69 -15.41 -2.86
C GLU A 130 -17.85 -15.72 -1.35
N TYR A 131 -18.92 -16.41 -0.93
CA TYR A 131 -19.03 -16.93 0.46
C TYR A 131 -18.23 -18.22 0.72
N THR A 132 -17.52 -18.74 -0.28
CA THR A 132 -16.55 -19.83 -0.13
C THR A 132 -15.16 -19.35 -0.56
N ALA A 133 -14.57 -18.44 0.22
CA ALA A 133 -13.14 -18.21 0.19
C ALA A 133 -12.45 -19.18 1.17
N PHE A 134 -11.46 -19.93 0.68
CA PHE A 134 -10.55 -20.77 1.46
C PHE A 134 -9.61 -19.93 2.33
#